data_AF-A0A520CW05-F1
#
_entry.id   AF-A0A520CW05-F1
#
_cell.length_a   1.000
_cell.length_b   1.000
_cell.length_c   1.000
_cell.angle_alpha   90.00
_cell.angle_beta   90.00
_cell.angle_gamma   90.00
#
_symmetry.space_group_name_H-M   'P 1'
#
loop_
_entity.id
_entity.type
_entity.pdbx_description
1 polymer ?
#
loop_
_entity_poly.entity_id
_entity_poly.type
_entity_poly.pdbx_seq_one_letter_code
_entity_poly.pdbx_strand_id
1 'polypeptide(L)'
;MLNIQSKLPGVSTTIFSVMSKLAAEHNAINLSQGFPDYTCDPVLTDLVNKAMKDGFNQYAPMPGNNLLKETIAEKVETLYNIKYNPDTE
;
A
#
# COMPACT_ATOMS: atom_id res chain seq x y z
N MET A 1 -0.97 2.53 39.24
CA MET A 1 -0.82 2.17 37.81
C MET A 1 -2.10 2.54 37.09
N LEU A 2 -2.01 3.25 35.97
CA LEU A 2 -3.18 3.54 35.12
C LEU A 2 -3.61 2.23 34.42
N ASN A 3 -4.85 1.81 34.64
CA ASN A 3 -5.45 0.70 33.91
C ASN A 3 -6.03 1.26 32.60
N ILE A 4 -5.35 0.99 31.48
CA ILE A 4 -5.84 1.40 30.16
C ILE A 4 -6.76 0.30 29.63
N GLN A 5 -8.05 0.59 29.56
CA GLN A 5 -9.01 -0.32 28.94
C GLN A 5 -8.95 -0.19 27.43
N SER A 6 -8.62 -1.28 26.74
CA SER A 6 -8.59 -1.32 25.28
C SER A 6 -10.00 -1.13 24.70
N LYS A 7 -10.11 -0.34 23.63
CA LYS A 7 -11.31 -0.27 22.78
C LYS A 7 -11.49 -1.52 21.89
N LEU A 8 -10.47 -2.38 21.82
CA LEU A 8 -10.42 -3.60 21.00
C LEU A 8 -9.92 -4.80 21.85
N PRO A 9 -10.61 -5.17 22.95
CA PRO A 9 -10.09 -6.17 23.89
C PRO A 9 -10.02 -7.59 23.31
N GLY A 10 -10.75 -7.88 22.22
CA GLY A 10 -10.76 -9.18 21.54
C GLY A 10 -9.87 -9.26 20.29
N VAL A 11 -9.18 -8.16 19.92
CA VAL A 11 -8.29 -8.15 18.76
C VAL A 11 -6.89 -8.55 19.21
N SER A 12 -6.37 -9.62 18.63
CA SER A 12 -5.03 -10.15 18.89
C SER A 12 -4.27 -10.36 17.57
N THR A 13 -3.09 -10.95 17.65
CA THR A 13 -2.25 -11.37 16.53
C THR A 13 -3.04 -12.21 15.53
N THR A 14 -2.91 -11.91 14.24
CA THR A 14 -3.64 -12.64 13.18
C THR A 14 -2.91 -13.93 12.80
N ILE A 15 -3.64 -14.93 12.32
CA ILE A 15 -3.05 -16.19 11.84
C ILE A 15 -1.97 -15.97 10.76
N PHE A 16 -2.13 -14.95 9.90
CA PHE A 16 -1.13 -14.59 8.87
C PHE A 16 0.23 -14.26 9.47
N SER A 17 0.26 -13.48 10.57
CA SER A 17 1.50 -13.13 11.25
C SER A 17 2.11 -14.31 12.01
N VAL A 18 1.29 -15.18 12.62
CA VAL A 18 1.76 -16.41 13.29
C VAL A 18 2.38 -17.37 12.28
N MET A 19 1.68 -17.64 11.17
CA MET A 19 2.16 -18.58 10.13
C MET A 19 3.37 -18.05 9.38
N SER A 20 3.43 -16.75 9.07
CA SER A 20 4.61 -16.18 8.42
C SER A 20 5.85 -16.28 9.30
N LYS A 21 5.71 -16.03 10.61
CA LYS A 21 6.82 -16.20 11.57
C LYS A 21 7.25 -17.66 11.67
N LEU A 22 6.29 -18.58 11.81
CA LEU A 22 6.57 -20.02 11.94
C LEU A 22 7.25 -20.57 10.68
N ALA A 23 6.80 -20.18 9.49
CA ALA A 23 7.42 -20.57 8.24
C ALA A 23 8.89 -20.12 8.16
N ALA A 24 9.19 -18.89 8.58
CA ALA A 24 10.56 -18.38 8.64
C ALA A 24 11.42 -19.15 9.68
N GLU A 25 10.89 -19.41 10.87
CA GLU A 25 11.57 -20.15 11.95
C GLU A 25 11.93 -21.58 11.53
N HIS A 26 11.08 -22.22 10.73
CA HIS A 26 11.28 -23.59 10.26
C HIS A 26 11.87 -23.68 8.85
N ASN A 27 12.28 -22.56 8.25
CA ASN A 27 12.76 -22.48 6.86
C ASN A 27 11.82 -23.18 5.87
N ALA A 28 10.51 -23.03 6.09
CA ALA A 28 9.46 -23.56 5.24
C ALA A 28 9.13 -22.57 4.11
N ILE A 29 8.66 -23.10 2.97
CA ILE A 29 8.14 -22.27 1.88
C ILE A 29 6.82 -21.64 2.33
N ASN A 30 6.76 -20.31 2.37
CA ASN A 30 5.59 -19.59 2.85
C ASN A 30 4.58 -19.31 1.72
N LEU A 31 3.65 -20.25 1.49
CA LEU A 31 2.53 -20.05 0.55
C LEU A 31 1.34 -19.28 1.17
N SER A 32 1.48 -18.81 2.42
CA SER A 32 0.42 -18.06 3.12
C SER A 32 0.60 -16.54 3.05
N GLN A 33 1.74 -16.05 2.55
CA GLN A 33 2.01 -14.61 2.46
C GLN A 33 1.06 -13.95 1.45
N GLY A 34 0.53 -12.78 1.82
CA GLY A 34 -0.39 -12.00 0.98
C GLY A 34 0.30 -10.97 0.08
N PHE A 35 1.62 -11.06 -0.08
CA PHE A 35 2.41 -10.13 -0.90
C PHE A 35 3.38 -10.89 -1.83
N PRO A 36 3.71 -10.33 -3.01
CA PRO A 36 4.66 -10.95 -3.93
C PRO A 36 6.07 -11.10 -3.35
N ASP A 37 6.81 -12.12 -3.79
CA ASP A 37 8.21 -12.36 -3.44
C ASP A 37 9.20 -11.81 -4.50
N TYR A 38 8.71 -11.07 -5.50
CA TYR A 38 9.50 -10.39 -6.51
C TYR A 38 9.53 -8.88 -6.31
N THR A 39 10.56 -8.22 -6.86
CA THR A 39 10.72 -6.77 -6.81
C THR A 39 9.77 -6.05 -7.76
N CYS A 40 9.40 -4.81 -7.45
CA CYS A 40 8.70 -3.94 -8.41
C CYS A 40 9.56 -3.64 -9.65
N ASP A 41 8.91 -3.13 -10.69
CA ASP A 41 9.60 -2.63 -11.89
C ASP A 41 10.65 -1.56 -11.50
N PRO A 42 11.93 -1.70 -11.91
CA PRO A 42 12.98 -0.73 -11.60
C PRO A 42 12.65 0.71 -11.99
N VAL A 43 11.88 0.89 -13.07
CA VAL A 43 11.45 2.22 -13.53
C VAL A 43 10.66 2.94 -12.44
N LEU A 44 9.82 2.22 -11.69
CA LEU A 44 9.05 2.81 -10.60
C LEU A 44 9.96 3.30 -9.47
N THR A 45 10.96 2.49 -9.08
CA THR A 45 11.89 2.88 -8.01
C THR A 45 12.77 4.07 -8.40
N ASP A 46 13.16 4.16 -9.66
CA ASP A 46 13.96 5.28 -10.17
C ASP A 46 13.14 6.58 -10.18
N LEU A 47 11.87 6.52 -10.57
CA LEU A 47 10.95 7.66 -10.55
C LEU A 47 10.69 8.15 -9.11
N VAL A 48 10.50 7.23 -8.15
CA VAL A 48 10.34 7.58 -6.73
C VAL A 48 11.60 8.27 -6.19
N ASN A 49 12.78 7.70 -6.48
CA ASN A 49 14.06 8.27 -6.07
C ASN A 49 14.27 9.68 -6.66
N LYS A 50 13.92 9.87 -7.93
CA LYS A 50 13.94 11.18 -8.58
C LYS A 50 13.01 12.18 -7.88
N ALA A 51 11.74 11.81 -7.67
CA ALA A 51 10.77 12.69 -7.02
C ALA A 51 11.22 13.13 -5.62
N MET A 52 11.81 12.20 -4.85
CA MET A 52 12.40 12.52 -3.54
C MET A 52 13.55 13.53 -3.64
N LYS A 53 14.46 13.35 -4.61
CA LYS A 53 15.59 14.27 -4.86
C LYS A 53 15.14 15.65 -5.36
N ASP A 54 14.07 15.68 -6.15
CA ASP A 54 13.46 16.89 -6.67
C ASP A 54 12.64 17.65 -5.60
N GLY A 55 12.55 17.13 -4.37
CA GLY A 55 11.98 17.82 -3.22
C GLY A 55 10.48 17.57 -2.99
N PHE A 56 9.87 16.60 -3.68
CA PHE A 56 8.47 16.21 -3.49
C PHE A 56 8.25 15.39 -2.20
N ASN A 57 8.68 15.94 -1.06
CA ASN A 57 8.67 15.31 0.26
C ASN A 57 7.68 15.98 1.23
N GLN A 58 6.95 17.00 0.77
CA GLN A 58 5.94 17.70 1.57
C GLN A 58 4.57 17.05 1.39
N TYR A 59 3.61 17.43 2.23
CA TYR A 59 2.26 16.92 2.15
C TYR A 59 1.66 17.09 0.74
N ALA A 60 1.15 15.99 0.20
CA ALA A 60 0.23 16.04 -0.93
C ALA A 60 -1.10 16.66 -0.48
N PRO A 61 -1.94 17.15 -1.41
CA PRO A 61 -3.31 17.54 -1.10
C PRO A 61 -4.07 16.40 -0.43
N MET A 62 -5.00 16.71 0.47
CA MET A 62 -5.76 15.71 1.24
C MET A 62 -6.47 14.67 0.35
N PRO A 63 -7.13 15.05 -0.77
CA PRO A 63 -7.73 14.07 -1.68
C PRO A 63 -6.73 13.23 -2.49
N GLY A 64 -5.43 13.57 -2.43
CA GLY A 64 -4.37 13.00 -3.26
C GLY A 64 -3.79 14.01 -4.26
N ASN A 65 -2.66 13.63 -4.87
CA ASN A 65 -2.02 14.41 -5.92
C ASN A 65 -2.90 14.44 -7.20
N ASN A 66 -3.09 15.61 -7.81
CA ASN A 66 -3.97 15.76 -8.98
C ASN A 66 -3.55 14.89 -10.17
N LEU A 67 -2.25 14.86 -10.51
CA LEU A 67 -1.75 14.05 -11.61
C LEU A 67 -2.01 12.55 -11.38
N LEU A 68 -1.89 12.10 -10.13
CA LEU A 68 -2.20 10.71 -9.76
C LEU A 68 -3.70 10.41 -9.95
N LYS A 69 -4.59 11.30 -9.51
CA LYS A 69 -6.05 11.13 -9.67
C LYS A 69 -6.44 11.08 -11.15
N GLU A 70 -5.93 12.00 -11.96
CA GLU A 70 -6.16 12.05 -13.41
C GLU A 70 -5.69 10.74 -14.08
N THR A 71 -4.47 10.30 -13.78
CA THR A 71 -3.90 9.06 -14.34
C THR A 71 -4.72 7.83 -13.95
N ILE A 72 -5.25 7.78 -12.71
CA ILE A 72 -6.13 6.69 -12.28
C ILE A 72 -7.46 6.72 -13.04
N ALA A 73 -8.08 7.89 -13.20
CA ALA A 73 -9.32 8.03 -13.96
C ALA A 73 -9.14 7.59 -15.43
N GLU A 74 -8.06 8.01 -16.08
CA GLU A 74 -7.70 7.59 -17.44
C GLU A 74 -7.45 6.09 -17.55
N LYS A 75 -6.73 5.50 -16.59
CA LYS A 75 -6.49 4.05 -16.54
C LYS A 75 -7.81 3.29 -16.41
N VAL A 76 -8.72 3.77 -15.57
CA VAL A 76 -10.02 3.13 -15.35
C VAL A 76 -10.91 3.25 -16.59
N GLU A 77 -10.92 4.41 -17.25
CA GLU A 77 -11.61 4.60 -18.53
C GLU A 77 -11.03 3.67 -19.60
N THR A 78 -9.71 3.55 -19.69
CA THR A 78 -9.04 2.69 -20.68
C THR A 78 -9.31 1.20 -20.45
N LEU A 79 -9.26 0.73 -19.21
CA LEU A 79 -9.37 -0.70 -18.90
C LEU A 79 -10.83 -1.17 -18.77
N TYR A 80 -11.72 -0.29 -18.30
CA TYR A 80 -13.07 -0.66 -17.89
C TYR A 80 -14.16 0.17 -18.56
N ASN A 81 -13.80 1.16 -19.39
CA ASN A 81 -14.73 2.04 -20.11
C ASN A 81 -15.70 2.79 -19.16
N ILE A 82 -15.20 3.13 -17.97
CA ILE A 82 -15.89 3.93 -16.96
C ILE A 82 -15.11 5.22 -16.76
N LYS A 83 -15.80 6.36 -16.89
CA LYS A 83 -15.21 7.68 -16.75
C LYS A 83 -15.53 8.26 -15.37
N TYR A 84 -14.49 8.69 -14.67
CA TYR A 84 -14.59 9.39 -13.38
C TYR A 84 -14.07 10.81 -13.51
N ASN A 85 -14.67 11.76 -12.79
CA ASN A 85 -14.13 13.10 -12.66
C ASN A 85 -13.15 13.15 -11.46
N PRO A 86 -11.83 13.33 -11.71
CA PRO A 86 -10.82 13.28 -10.65
C PRO A 86 -10.97 14.37 -9.57
N ASP A 87 -11.76 15.42 -9.80
CA ASP A 87 -11.99 16.50 -8.83
C ASP A 87 -13.21 16.28 -7.93
N THR A 88 -14.18 15.48 -8.37
CA THR A 88 -15.47 15.33 -7.67
C THR A 88 -15.82 13.91 -7.26
N GLU A 89 -15.11 12.92 -7.79
CA GLU A 89 -15.31 11.48 -7.56
C GLU A 89 -13.99 10.79 -7.20
#